data_AF-A0A962IGR8-F1
#
_entry.id   AF-A0A962IGR8-F1
#
_cell.length_a   1.000
_cell.length_b   1.000
_cell.length_c   1.000
_cell.angle_alpha   90.00
_cell.angle_beta   90.00
_cell.angle_gamma   90.00
#
_symmetry.space_group_name_H-M   'P 1'
#
loop_
_entity.id
_entity.type
_entity.pdbx_description
1 polymer ?
#
loop_
_entity_poly.entity_id
_entity_poly.type
_entity_poly.pdbx_seq_one_letter_code
_entity_poly.pdbx_strand_id
1 'polypeptide(L)'
;MSSANAFHWPHAAAFYQRIERLNLHGLHFQHVELCQRRAWMYLHKVNFAQWYARVQTGNALHETSYQRDHSVRGLFGLAPDRIDWENAIVYENKGSAGAAEASSEQTAFYALMLSISTGRRWRAYTHVLTSRRKREVLLDAVRLQKLWEASLQLEQLVQQEDVPPARRIGLCQSCSLAAFCGFD
;
A
#
# COMPACT_ATOMS: atom_id res chain seq x y z
N MET A 1 2.35 -32.75 -5.43
CA MET A 1 2.36 -31.36 -4.91
C MET A 1 0.95 -30.81 -5.04
N SER A 2 0.32 -30.45 -3.92
CA SER A 2 -1.11 -30.14 -3.84
C SER A 2 -1.47 -28.88 -4.64
N SER A 3 -2.50 -28.99 -5.50
CA SER A 3 -3.06 -27.88 -6.30
C SER A 3 -3.75 -26.80 -5.48
N ALA A 4 -3.85 -26.97 -4.15
CA ALA A 4 -4.62 -26.10 -3.25
C ALA A 4 -4.07 -24.66 -3.09
N ASN A 5 -2.84 -24.39 -3.55
CA ASN A 5 -2.18 -23.09 -3.36
C ASN A 5 -1.89 -22.32 -4.66
N ALA A 6 -2.29 -22.83 -5.82
CA ALA A 6 -2.11 -22.11 -7.08
C ALA A 6 -2.93 -20.81 -7.06
N PHE A 7 -2.29 -19.68 -7.37
CA PHE A 7 -2.97 -18.40 -7.50
C PHE A 7 -3.30 -18.15 -8.96
N HIS A 8 -4.60 -18.12 -9.27
CA HIS A 8 -5.10 -17.71 -10.58
C HIS A 8 -6.02 -16.50 -10.41
N TRP A 9 -5.69 -15.43 -11.13
CA TRP A 9 -6.49 -14.22 -11.16
C TRP A 9 -6.50 -13.66 -12.59
N PRO A 10 -7.66 -13.53 -13.24
CA PRO A 10 -7.74 -13.15 -14.65
C PRO A 10 -7.06 -11.82 -15.01
N HIS A 11 -6.99 -10.89 -14.05
CA HIS A 11 -6.38 -9.57 -14.25
C HIS A 11 -4.87 -9.52 -13.94
N ALA A 12 -4.24 -10.64 -13.55
CA ALA A 12 -2.85 -10.66 -13.06
C ALA A 12 -1.85 -9.98 -14.00
N ALA A 13 -1.86 -10.36 -15.29
CA ALA A 13 -0.93 -9.81 -16.27
C ALA A 13 -1.15 -8.30 -16.49
N ALA A 14 -2.40 -7.90 -16.73
CA ALA A 14 -2.76 -6.50 -16.97
C ALA A 14 -2.47 -5.62 -15.74
N PHE A 15 -2.73 -6.13 -14.54
CA PHE A 15 -2.43 -5.45 -13.29
C PHE A 15 -0.92 -5.24 -13.16
N TYR A 16 -0.13 -6.32 -13.26
CA TYR A 16 1.33 -6.27 -13.12
C TYR A 16 1.97 -5.28 -14.10
N GLN A 17 1.59 -5.36 -15.39
CA GLN A 17 2.06 -4.46 -16.43
C GLN A 17 1.74 -2.98 -16.12
N ARG A 18 0.55 -2.69 -15.56
CA ARG A 18 0.18 -1.33 -15.13
C ARG A 18 1.06 -0.85 -13.99
N ILE A 19 1.32 -1.70 -12.99
CA ILE A 19 2.18 -1.34 -11.85
C ILE A 19 3.57 -0.96 -12.33
N GLU A 20 4.18 -1.80 -13.17
CA GLU A 20 5.53 -1.54 -13.72
C GLU A 20 5.57 -0.28 -14.58
N ARG A 21 4.68 -0.16 -15.57
CA ARG A 21 4.65 0.98 -16.50
C ARG A 21 4.49 2.32 -15.79
N LEU A 22 3.68 2.36 -14.73
CA LEU A 22 3.36 3.61 -14.00
C LEU A 22 4.21 3.84 -12.76
N ASN A 23 5.18 2.97 -12.49
CA ASN A 23 5.99 3.03 -11.28
C ASN A 23 5.19 3.08 -9.96
N LEU A 24 4.17 2.22 -9.87
CA LEU A 24 3.32 2.12 -8.69
C LEU A 24 3.97 1.25 -7.60
N HIS A 25 3.66 1.57 -6.35
CA HIS A 25 4.22 0.98 -5.14
C HIS A 25 3.10 0.88 -4.10
N GLY A 26 3.29 0.08 -3.06
CA GLY A 26 2.25 -0.15 -2.05
C GLY A 26 1.68 1.12 -1.40
N LEU A 27 2.51 2.16 -1.21
CA LEU A 27 2.03 3.44 -0.66
C LEU A 27 1.00 4.14 -1.54
N HIS A 28 1.06 3.98 -2.87
CA HIS A 28 0.07 4.56 -3.78
C HIS A 28 -1.32 3.98 -3.52
N PHE A 29 -1.41 2.67 -3.25
CA PHE A 29 -2.67 1.99 -2.92
C PHE A 29 -3.24 2.45 -1.58
N GLN A 30 -2.39 2.67 -0.57
CA GLN A 30 -2.83 3.29 0.67
C GLN A 30 -3.31 4.73 0.45
N HIS A 31 -2.63 5.51 -0.39
CA HIS A 31 -2.98 6.92 -0.61
C HIS A 31 -4.28 7.08 -1.37
N VAL A 32 -4.52 6.30 -2.41
CA VAL A 32 -5.75 6.44 -3.21
C VAL A 32 -6.99 6.05 -2.41
N GLU A 33 -6.86 5.04 -1.54
CA GLU A 33 -7.90 4.66 -0.60
C GLU A 33 -8.20 5.76 0.43
N LEU A 34 -7.17 6.43 0.94
CA LEU A 34 -7.31 7.50 1.92
C LEU A 34 -7.85 8.80 1.31
N CYS A 35 -7.30 9.21 0.18
CA CYS A 35 -7.57 10.49 -0.46
C CYS A 35 -6.92 10.56 -1.85
N GLN A 36 -7.73 10.75 -2.89
CA GLN A 36 -7.24 10.89 -4.26
C GLN A 36 -6.29 12.07 -4.45
N ARG A 37 -6.53 13.22 -3.79
CA ARG A 37 -5.61 14.38 -3.84
C ARG A 37 -4.23 14.03 -3.28
N ARG A 38 -4.19 13.24 -2.19
CA ARG A 38 -2.93 12.74 -1.62
C ARG A 38 -2.24 11.79 -2.58
N ALA A 39 -2.97 10.86 -3.20
CA ALA A 39 -2.40 9.96 -4.20
C ALA A 39 -1.82 10.73 -5.39
N TRP A 40 -2.57 11.68 -5.93
CA TRP A 40 -2.14 12.57 -7.00
C TRP A 40 -0.83 13.27 -6.65
N MET A 41 -0.75 13.91 -5.47
CA MET A 41 0.48 14.60 -5.04
C MET A 41 1.70 13.67 -4.99
N TYR A 42 1.55 12.44 -4.50
CA TYR A 42 2.64 11.47 -4.49
C TYR A 42 3.05 11.00 -5.89
N LEU A 43 2.08 10.77 -6.78
CA LEU A 43 2.34 10.40 -8.18
C LEU A 43 3.10 11.51 -8.92
N HIS A 44 2.73 12.77 -8.67
CA HIS A 44 3.34 13.98 -9.22
C HIS A 44 4.54 14.50 -8.41
N LYS A 45 5.12 13.66 -7.54
CA LYS A 45 6.36 13.91 -6.77
C LYS A 45 6.31 15.12 -5.82
N VAL A 46 5.11 15.56 -5.44
CA VAL A 46 4.87 16.53 -4.37
C VAL A 46 4.87 15.80 -3.03
N ASN A 47 6.05 15.62 -2.43
CA ASN A 47 6.21 14.90 -1.17
C ASN A 47 7.00 15.71 -0.12
N PHE A 48 6.34 16.03 0.99
CA PHE A 48 6.92 16.72 2.15
C PHE A 48 6.91 15.87 3.42
N ALA A 49 6.66 14.57 3.31
CA ALA A 49 6.45 13.69 4.46
C ALA A 49 7.62 13.70 5.46
N GLN A 50 8.85 13.91 4.99
CA GLN A 50 10.05 14.02 5.81
C GLN A 50 10.06 15.22 6.78
N TRP A 51 9.24 16.25 6.53
CA TRP A 51 9.15 17.47 7.34
C TRP A 51 8.02 17.45 8.36
N TYR A 52 7.17 16.41 8.37
CA TYR A 52 6.01 16.34 9.25
C TYR A 52 6.30 15.46 10.47
N ALA A 53 6.24 16.04 11.67
CA ALA A 53 6.64 15.38 12.92
C ALA A 53 5.98 14.01 13.15
N ARG A 54 4.68 13.87 12.81
CA ARG A 54 3.96 12.58 12.96
C ARG A 54 4.51 11.47 12.05
N VAL A 55 4.97 11.82 10.84
CA VAL A 55 5.60 10.85 9.93
C VAL A 55 6.97 10.46 10.46
N GLN A 56 7.75 11.42 10.97
CA GLN A 56 9.04 11.15 11.62
C GLN A 56 8.88 10.22 12.83
N THR A 57 7.86 10.41 13.67
CA THR A 57 7.55 9.49 14.77
C THR A 57 7.19 8.09 14.26
N GLY A 58 6.41 7.99 13.20
CA GLY A 58 6.12 6.71 12.53
C GLY A 58 7.39 6.03 12.03
N ASN A 59 8.26 6.76 11.33
CA ASN A 59 9.53 6.24 10.82
C ASN A 59 10.45 5.78 11.94
N ALA A 60 10.59 6.55 13.03
CA ALA A 60 11.40 6.18 14.19
C ALA A 60 10.87 4.92 14.89
N LEU A 61 9.55 4.76 15.00
CA LEU A 61 8.92 3.54 15.51
C LEU A 61 9.21 2.34 14.60
N HIS A 62 9.22 2.54 13.27
CA HIS A 62 9.59 1.48 12.32
C HIS A 62 11.08 1.10 12.43
N GLU A 63 11.98 2.08 12.45
CA GLU A 63 13.44 1.87 12.55
C GLU A 63 13.85 1.13 13.83
N THR A 64 13.18 1.43 14.94
CA THR A 64 13.43 0.76 16.24
C THR A 64 12.79 -0.61 16.34
N SER A 65 11.77 -0.91 15.53
CA SER A 65 10.99 -2.14 15.67
C SER A 65 11.43 -3.27 14.73
N TYR A 66 11.86 -2.99 13.48
CA TYR A 66 12.17 -4.07 12.51
C TYR A 66 13.18 -3.65 11.39
N GLN A 67 13.98 -4.61 10.91
CA GLN A 67 14.80 -4.48 9.70
C GLN A 67 13.97 -4.80 8.45
N ARG A 68 14.02 -3.95 7.41
CA ARG A 68 13.35 -4.22 6.12
C ARG A 68 13.92 -5.45 5.44
N ASP A 69 13.06 -6.23 4.80
CA ASP A 69 13.45 -7.43 4.07
C ASP A 69 14.00 -7.09 2.66
N HIS A 70 15.25 -7.47 2.39
CA HIS A 70 15.91 -7.23 1.10
C HIS A 70 15.68 -8.33 0.04
N SER A 71 15.00 -9.43 0.37
CA SER A 71 14.74 -10.55 -0.54
C SER A 71 13.83 -10.20 -1.73
N VAL A 72 13.15 -9.05 -1.69
CA VAL A 72 12.33 -8.52 -2.80
C VAL A 72 13.12 -7.67 -3.80
N ARG A 73 14.45 -7.55 -3.67
CA ARG A 73 15.27 -6.82 -4.66
C ARG A 73 15.10 -7.48 -6.04
N GLY A 74 14.36 -6.81 -6.92
CA GLY A 74 13.96 -7.32 -8.25
C GLY A 74 12.45 -7.43 -8.46
N LEU A 75 11.64 -7.40 -7.39
CA LEU A 75 10.19 -7.33 -7.46
C LEU A 75 9.74 -5.87 -7.37
N PHE A 76 9.21 -5.37 -8.48
CA PHE A 76 8.80 -3.99 -8.61
C PHE A 76 7.67 -3.62 -7.64
N GLY A 77 7.70 -2.41 -7.06
CA GLY A 77 6.61 -1.96 -6.19
C GLY A 77 6.69 -2.39 -4.73
N LEU A 78 7.57 -3.36 -4.38
CA LEU A 78 7.59 -4.03 -3.09
C LEU A 78 8.64 -3.46 -2.13
N ALA A 79 8.19 -3.11 -0.93
CA ALA A 79 9.05 -2.78 0.21
C ALA A 79 8.34 -3.11 1.54
N PRO A 80 7.88 -4.36 1.76
CA PRO A 80 7.26 -4.75 3.02
C PRO A 80 8.27 -4.77 4.16
N ASP A 81 7.79 -4.70 5.40
CA ASP A 81 8.65 -4.78 6.57
C ASP A 81 9.24 -6.19 6.77
N ARG A 82 8.49 -7.27 6.49
CA ARG A 82 8.98 -8.65 6.63
C ARG A 82 8.28 -9.63 5.68
N ILE A 83 9.02 -10.62 5.20
CA ILE A 83 8.49 -11.72 4.37
C ILE A 83 8.84 -13.08 4.98
N ASP A 84 7.89 -14.00 4.91
CA ASP A 84 8.05 -15.41 5.23
C ASP A 84 7.77 -16.23 3.96
N TRP A 85 8.85 -16.58 3.25
CA TRP A 85 8.79 -17.26 1.95
C TRP A 85 8.30 -18.71 2.07
N GLU A 86 8.65 -19.39 3.16
CA GLU A 86 8.25 -20.78 3.40
C GLU A 86 6.72 -20.87 3.50
N ASN A 87 6.13 -19.98 4.32
CA ASN A 87 4.69 -19.96 4.56
C ASN A 87 3.90 -19.09 3.57
N ALA A 88 4.58 -18.38 2.65
CA ALA A 88 3.99 -17.39 1.74
C ALA A 88 3.19 -16.32 2.49
N ILE A 89 3.84 -15.64 3.42
CA ILE A 89 3.24 -14.59 4.25
C ILE A 89 4.03 -13.29 4.14
N VAL A 90 3.34 -12.17 3.90
CA VAL A 90 3.90 -10.82 3.96
C VAL A 90 3.37 -10.04 5.17
N TYR A 91 4.24 -9.25 5.77
CA TYR A 91 3.97 -8.48 6.97
C TYR A 91 4.27 -7.00 6.76
N GLU A 92 3.38 -6.16 7.26
CA GLU A 92 3.54 -4.70 7.29
C GLU A 92 3.23 -4.19 8.71
N ASN A 93 4.12 -3.37 9.28
CA ASN A 93 3.92 -2.76 10.59
C ASN A 93 3.18 -1.43 10.47
N LYS A 94 2.41 -1.07 11.49
CA LYS A 94 1.75 0.22 11.60
C LYS A 94 1.86 0.75 13.02
N GLY A 95 2.16 2.05 13.13
CA GLY A 95 2.29 2.73 14.41
C GLY A 95 0.99 2.72 15.24
N SER A 96 -0.17 3.00 14.64
CA SER A 96 -1.45 3.08 15.36
C SER A 96 -2.61 2.38 14.65
N ALA A 97 -3.64 2.00 15.40
CA ALA A 97 -4.80 1.26 14.91
C ALA A 97 -5.72 2.08 14.00
N GLY A 98 -5.77 3.41 14.14
CA GLY A 98 -6.66 4.27 13.33
C GLY A 98 -6.26 4.36 11.85
N ALA A 99 -5.00 4.09 11.54
CA ALA A 99 -4.53 3.98 10.16
C ALA A 99 -4.80 2.59 9.53
N ALA A 100 -5.32 1.62 10.30
CA ALA A 100 -5.31 0.20 9.91
C ALA A 100 -6.23 -0.16 8.73
N GLU A 101 -7.36 0.53 8.54
CA GLU A 101 -8.29 0.21 7.46
C GLU A 101 -7.74 0.61 6.09
N ALA A 102 -7.32 1.87 5.90
CA ALA A 102 -6.73 2.27 4.62
C ALA A 102 -5.29 1.77 4.44
N SER A 103 -4.59 1.45 5.53
CA SER A 103 -3.31 0.74 5.48
C SER A 103 -3.46 -0.71 5.01
N SER A 104 -4.67 -1.29 5.02
CA SER A 104 -4.84 -2.68 4.62
C SER A 104 -4.57 -2.88 3.13
N GLU A 105 -4.80 -1.85 2.29
CA GLU A 105 -4.62 -1.97 0.85
C GLU A 105 -3.14 -2.03 0.44
N GLN A 106 -2.24 -1.36 1.15
CA GLN A 106 -0.79 -1.51 0.93
C GLN A 106 -0.35 -2.96 1.18
N THR A 107 -0.75 -3.54 2.32
CA THR A 107 -0.39 -4.92 2.67
C THR A 107 -1.04 -5.93 1.71
N ALA A 108 -2.30 -5.70 1.33
CA ALA A 108 -3.01 -6.52 0.36
C ALA A 108 -2.31 -6.47 -1.02
N PHE A 109 -1.88 -5.28 -1.46
CA PHE A 109 -1.10 -5.09 -2.67
C PHE A 109 0.19 -5.94 -2.65
N TYR A 110 0.92 -5.95 -1.53
CA TYR A 110 2.13 -6.79 -1.41
C TYR A 110 1.81 -8.27 -1.57
N ALA A 111 0.77 -8.78 -0.90
CA ALA A 111 0.36 -10.18 -1.06
C ALA A 111 -0.08 -10.49 -2.50
N LEU A 112 -0.80 -9.57 -3.16
CA LEU A 112 -1.22 -9.75 -4.55
C LEU A 112 -0.02 -9.84 -5.50
N MET A 113 0.92 -8.90 -5.40
CA MET A 113 2.10 -8.87 -6.26
C MET A 113 2.98 -10.11 -6.06
N LEU A 114 3.17 -10.55 -4.81
CA LEU A 114 3.87 -11.80 -4.52
C LEU A 114 3.10 -13.00 -5.08
N SER A 115 1.77 -13.00 -4.98
CA SER A 115 0.94 -14.08 -5.52
C SER A 115 1.00 -14.21 -7.04
N ILE A 116 1.00 -13.08 -7.74
CA ILE A 116 1.18 -13.05 -9.20
C ILE A 116 2.57 -13.55 -9.56
N SER A 117 3.61 -13.03 -8.89
CA SER A 117 5.01 -13.30 -9.23
C SER A 117 5.42 -14.75 -8.97
N THR A 118 4.88 -15.38 -7.93
CA THR A 118 5.23 -16.77 -7.58
C THR A 118 4.20 -17.80 -8.05
N GLY A 119 3.06 -17.38 -8.61
CA GLY A 119 1.94 -18.25 -8.96
C GLY A 119 1.30 -18.99 -7.77
N ARG A 120 1.62 -18.58 -6.53
CA ARG A 120 1.18 -19.20 -5.26
C ARG A 120 0.39 -18.17 -4.47
N ARG A 121 -0.69 -18.54 -3.78
CA ARG A 121 -1.43 -17.55 -2.97
C ARG A 121 -0.65 -17.16 -1.72
N TRP A 122 -0.44 -15.86 -1.54
CA TRP A 122 0.18 -15.26 -0.35
C TRP A 122 -0.86 -14.69 0.60
N ARG A 123 -0.52 -14.72 1.90
CA ARG A 123 -1.31 -14.11 2.98
C ARG A 123 -0.67 -12.80 3.41
N ALA A 124 -1.49 -11.84 3.81
CA ALA A 124 -1.05 -10.53 4.30
C ALA A 124 -1.43 -10.35 5.77
N TYR A 125 -0.51 -9.77 6.55
CA TYR A 125 -0.78 -9.36 7.91
C TYR A 125 -0.28 -7.97 8.22
N THR A 126 -1.10 -7.22 8.94
CA THR A 126 -0.72 -5.93 9.51
C THR A 126 -0.43 -6.11 11.00
N HIS A 127 0.74 -5.64 11.44
CA HIS A 127 1.17 -5.62 12.83
C HIS A 127 1.01 -4.21 13.40
N VAL A 128 0.09 -4.03 14.36
CA VAL A 128 -0.09 -2.74 15.03
C VAL A 128 0.89 -2.66 16.20
N LEU A 129 1.99 -1.92 16.05
CA LEU A 129 3.11 -1.86 16.99
C LEU A 129 2.66 -1.46 18.41
N THR A 130 1.82 -0.43 18.52
CA THR A 130 1.32 0.07 19.82
C THR A 130 0.51 -0.96 20.61
N SER A 131 -0.23 -1.83 19.94
CA SER A 131 -1.07 -2.85 20.60
C SER A 131 -0.47 -4.25 20.55
N ARG A 132 0.66 -4.42 19.83
CA ARG A 132 1.26 -5.71 19.47
C ARG A 132 0.28 -6.72 18.86
N ARG A 133 -0.82 -6.24 18.26
CA ARG A 133 -1.82 -7.10 17.62
C ARG A 133 -1.48 -7.34 16.15
N LYS A 134 -1.59 -8.59 15.74
CA LYS A 134 -1.54 -9.03 14.34
C LYS A 134 -2.96 -9.14 13.80
N ARG A 135 -3.22 -8.55 12.62
CA ARG A 135 -4.49 -8.65 11.92
C ARG A 135 -4.27 -9.19 10.52
N GLU A 136 -5.06 -10.18 10.13
CA GLU A 136 -5.04 -10.69 8.76
C GLU A 136 -5.72 -9.72 7.81
N VAL A 137 -5.10 -9.49 6.66
CA VAL A 137 -5.67 -8.74 5.55
C VAL A 137 -6.06 -9.79 4.50
N LEU A 138 -7.34 -10.12 4.44
CA LEU A 138 -7.84 -11.16 3.55
C LEU A 138 -7.76 -10.69 2.10
N LEU A 139 -7.02 -11.42 1.26
CA LEU A 139 -7.00 -11.20 -0.18
C LEU A 139 -8.17 -11.97 -0.82
N ASP A 140 -9.39 -11.59 -0.50
CA ASP A 140 -10.64 -12.19 -1.04
C ASP A 140 -11.02 -11.57 -2.41
N ALA A 141 -12.11 -12.04 -3.01
CA ALA A 141 -12.57 -11.54 -4.32
C ALA A 141 -12.92 -10.05 -4.30
N VAL A 142 -13.50 -9.56 -3.19
CA VAL A 142 -13.85 -8.15 -3.02
C VAL A 142 -12.58 -7.29 -3.00
N ARG A 143 -11.54 -7.74 -2.30
CA ARG A 143 -10.26 -7.02 -2.24
C ARG A 143 -9.49 -7.05 -3.54
N LEU A 144 -9.52 -8.18 -4.24
CA LEU A 144 -8.92 -8.28 -5.58
C LEU A 144 -9.57 -7.28 -6.54
N GLN A 145 -10.90 -7.16 -6.49
CA GLN A 145 -11.63 -6.17 -7.27
C GLN A 145 -11.26 -4.74 -6.87
N LYS A 146 -11.21 -4.45 -5.56
CA LYS A 146 -10.83 -3.15 -5.04
C LYS A 146 -9.40 -2.74 -5.44
N LEU A 147 -8.44 -3.65 -5.38
CA LEU A 147 -7.07 -3.40 -5.84
C LEU A 147 -7.02 -3.15 -7.34
N TRP A 148 -7.80 -3.88 -8.13
CA TRP A 148 -7.92 -3.64 -9.57
C TRP A 148 -8.45 -2.23 -9.86
N GLU A 149 -9.56 -1.84 -9.22
CA GLU A 149 -10.16 -0.51 -9.35
C GLU A 149 -9.21 0.60 -8.89
N ALA A 150 -8.53 0.41 -7.74
CA ALA A 150 -7.51 1.32 -7.26
C ALA A 150 -6.38 1.51 -8.28
N SER A 151 -5.96 0.43 -8.98
CA SER A 151 -4.93 0.55 -10.01
C SER A 151 -5.40 1.35 -11.23
N LEU A 152 -6.67 1.22 -11.64
CA LEU A 152 -7.26 2.03 -12.71
C LEU A 152 -7.38 3.50 -12.31
N GLN A 153 -7.78 3.74 -11.06
CA GLN A 153 -7.88 5.09 -10.52
C GLN A 153 -6.51 5.76 -10.42
N LEU A 154 -5.48 5.03 -9.96
CA LEU A 154 -4.11 5.54 -9.95
C LEU A 154 -3.63 5.88 -11.37
N GLU A 155 -3.96 5.05 -12.36
CA GLU A 155 -3.66 5.34 -13.77
C GLU A 155 -4.32 6.64 -14.26
N GLN A 156 -5.58 6.87 -13.92
CA GLN A 156 -6.26 8.13 -14.23
C GLN A 156 -5.57 9.32 -13.55
N LEU A 157 -5.20 9.20 -12.28
CA LEU A 157 -4.52 10.26 -11.53
C LEU A 157 -3.14 10.60 -12.07
N VAL A 158 -2.40 9.63 -12.64
CA VAL A 158 -1.12 9.91 -13.32
C VAL A 158 -1.31 10.81 -14.54
N GLN A 159 -2.39 10.61 -15.29
CA GLN A 159 -2.68 11.39 -16.51
C GLN A 159 -3.35 12.74 -16.23
N GLN A 160 -3.83 12.95 -15.00
CA GLN A 160 -4.55 14.14 -14.65
C GLN A 160 -3.60 15.30 -14.35
N GLU A 161 -3.71 16.40 -15.11
CA GLU A 161 -2.86 17.60 -14.95
C GLU A 161 -3.19 18.39 -13.68
N ASP A 162 -4.47 18.51 -13.36
CA ASP A 162 -4.93 19.27 -12.20
C ASP A 162 -5.14 18.38 -10.97
N VAL A 163 -4.94 18.96 -9.78
CA VAL A 163 -5.24 18.27 -8.52
C VAL A 163 -6.74 17.92 -8.46
N PRO A 164 -7.13 16.64 -8.18
CA PRO A 164 -8.53 16.23 -8.18
C PRO A 164 -9.42 17.09 -7.28
N PRO A 165 -10.63 17.49 -7.72
CA PRO A 165 -11.57 18.19 -6.86
C PRO A 165 -11.96 17.28 -5.69
N ALA A 166 -11.94 17.83 -4.48
CA ALA A 166 -12.40 17.12 -3.30
C ALA A 166 -12.96 18.10 -2.26
N ARG A 167 -13.57 17.55 -1.22
CA ARG A 167 -13.99 18.30 -0.03
C ARG A 167 -13.02 18.01 1.12
N ARG A 168 -12.93 18.93 2.08
CA ARG A 168 -12.20 18.71 3.32
C ARG A 168 -12.81 17.52 4.06
N ILE A 169 -11.96 16.60 4.51
CA ILE A 169 -12.33 15.39 5.26
C ILE A 169 -11.62 15.39 6.62
N GLY A 170 -12.05 14.55 7.55
CA GLY A 170 -11.42 14.45 8.88
C GLY A 170 -9.92 14.14 8.84
N LEU A 171 -9.46 13.38 7.84
CA LEU A 171 -8.03 13.09 7.64
C LEU A 171 -7.17 14.34 7.41
N CYS A 172 -7.74 15.40 6.81
CA CYS A 172 -7.02 16.61 6.43
C CYS A 172 -6.27 17.24 7.61
N GLN A 173 -6.87 17.24 8.81
CA GLN A 173 -6.30 17.80 10.04
C GLN A 173 -4.94 17.19 10.45
N SER A 174 -4.63 16.00 9.95
CA SER A 174 -3.38 15.28 10.23
C SER A 174 -2.60 14.88 8.99
N CYS A 175 -3.03 15.37 7.82
CA CYS A 175 -2.39 15.07 6.55
C CYS A 175 -1.12 15.92 6.42
N SER A 176 0.02 15.27 6.17
CA SER A 176 1.31 15.95 5.96
C SER A 176 1.34 16.86 4.72
N LEU A 177 0.32 16.79 3.87
CA LEU A 177 0.18 17.59 2.65
C LEU A 177 -0.90 18.66 2.76
N ALA A 178 -1.58 18.81 3.91
CA ALA A 178 -2.75 19.69 4.04
C ALA A 178 -2.47 21.14 3.62
N ALA A 179 -1.33 21.69 4.05
CA ALA A 179 -0.87 23.05 3.71
C ALA A 179 -0.65 23.26 2.19
N PHE A 180 -0.26 22.23 1.45
CA PHE A 180 -0.09 22.29 -0.01
C PHE A 180 -1.36 21.90 -0.78
N CYS A 181 -2.32 21.30 -0.07
CA CYS A 181 -3.59 20.81 -0.61
C CYS A 181 -4.69 21.86 -0.51
N GLY A 182 -4.46 22.97 0.20
CA GLY A 182 -5.45 24.02 0.46
C GLY A 182 -6.55 23.59 1.44
N PHE A 183 -6.29 22.55 2.24
CA PHE A 183 -7.24 21.96 3.20
C PHE A 183 -6.61 21.76 4.59
N ASP A 184 -5.69 22.65 4.98
CA ASP A 184 -5.21 22.75 6.37
C ASP A 184 -6.35 23.01 7.38
#